data_AF-A0A3N5PVP8-F1
#
_entry.id   AF-A0A3N5PVP8-F1
#
_cell.length_a   1.000
_cell.length_b   1.000
_cell.length_c   1.000
_cell.angle_alpha   90.00
_cell.angle_beta   90.00
_cell.angle_gamma   90.00
#
_symmetry.space_group_name_H-M   'P 1'
#
loop_
_entity.id
_entity.type
_entity.pdbx_description
1 polymer ?
#
loop_
_entity_poly.entity_id
_entity_poly.type
_entity_poly.pdbx_seq_one_letter_code
_entity_poly.pdbx_strand_id
1 'polypeptide(L)' 'MLSSGYMIFAGTSNLPLAEKIAESIGIPLGMLELKRFSDGEIWV' A
#
# COMPACT_ATOMS: atom_id res chain seq x y z
N MET A 1 -5.14 17.10 -2.88
CA MET A 1 -5.27 16.96 -4.35
C MET A 1 -5.37 15.49 -4.65
N LEU A 2 -6.57 14.97 -4.97
CA LEU A 2 -6.71 13.65 -5.58
C LEU A 2 -6.70 13.89 -7.08
N SER A 3 -5.55 13.65 -7.71
CA SER A 3 -5.42 13.67 -9.17
C SER A 3 -6.19 12.49 -9.76
N SER A 4 -7.00 12.74 -10.78
CA SER A 4 -7.76 11.73 -11.54
C SER A 4 -6.84 10.85 -12.41
N GLY A 5 -5.85 10.17 -11.80
CA GLY A 5 -4.76 9.47 -12.47
C GLY A 5 -4.59 8.02 -12.03
N TYR A 6 -3.99 7.78 -10.86
CA TYR A 6 -3.68 6.43 -10.38
C TYR A 6 -3.38 6.45 -8.88
N MET A 7 -3.49 5.29 -8.22
CA MET A 7 -3.20 5.09 -6.80
C MET A 7 -2.20 3.95 -6.62
N ILE A 8 -1.36 4.05 -5.59
CA ILE A 8 -0.39 3.02 -5.23
C ILE A 8 -0.81 2.44 -3.88
N PHE A 9 -0.85 1.11 -3.80
CA PHE A 9 -1.09 0.37 -2.56
C PHE A 9 0.07 -0.59 -2.32
N ALA A 10 0.31 -0.94 -1.05
CA ALA A 10 1.38 -1.85 -0.67
C ALA A 10 0.85 -2.97 0.23
N GLY A 11 1.17 -4.21 -0.11
CA GLY A 11 1.00 -5.36 0.78
C GLY A 11 2.13 -5.46 1.82
N THR A 12 2.29 -6.64 2.43
CA THR A 12 3.26 -6.85 3.53
C THR A 12 4.68 -7.23 3.10
N SER A 13 4.93 -7.47 1.80
CA SER A 13 6.21 -7.97 1.30
C SER A 13 7.37 -7.01 1.59
N ASN A 14 7.22 -5.72 1.27
CA ASN A 14 8.26 -4.71 1.48
C ASN A 14 7.66 -3.30 1.49
N LEU A 15 7.08 -2.92 2.63
CA LEU A 15 6.50 -1.58 2.82
C LEU A 15 7.53 -0.45 2.63
N PRO A 16 8.77 -0.53 3.17
CA PRO A 16 9.75 0.54 2.98
C PRO A 16 10.13 0.80 1.52
N LEU A 17 10.15 -0.22 0.67
CA LEU A 17 10.39 -0.04 -0.76
C LEU A 17 9.21 0.66 -1.44
N ALA A 18 7.97 0.25 -1.13
CA ALA A 18 6.78 0.85 -1.69
C ALA A 18 6.64 2.33 -1.32
N GLU A 19 6.97 2.69 -0.07
CA GLU A 19 7.01 4.09 0.39
C GLU A 19 8.00 4.92 -0.42
N LYS A 20 9.22 4.42 -0.65
CA LYS A 20 10.24 5.12 -1.47
C LYS A 20 9.78 5.33 -2.92
N ILE A 21 9.10 4.34 -3.50
CA ILE A 21 8.55 4.46 -4.86
C ILE A 21 7.45 5.54 -4.88
N ALA A 22 6.52 5.49 -3.93
CA ALA A 22 5.43 6.45 -3.82
C ALA A 22 5.96 7.89 -3.63
N GLU A 23 6.95 8.07 -2.75
CA GLU A 23 7.66 9.33 -2.54
C GLU A 23 8.35 9.83 -3.82
N SER A 24 9.02 8.95 -4.57
CA SER A 24 9.70 9.32 -5.82
C SER A 24 8.76 9.85 -6.92
N ILE A 25 7.48 9.45 -6.87
CA ILE A 25 6.43 9.85 -7.81
C ILE A 25 5.59 11.01 -7.23
N GLY A 26 5.80 11.38 -5.96
CA GLY A 26 5.12 12.50 -5.30
C GLY A 26 3.68 12.20 -4.89
N ILE A 27 3.31 10.94 -4.73
CA ILE A 27 1.98 10.53 -4.25
C ILE A 27 2.09 9.61 -3.02
N PRO A 28 1.25 9.79 -1.99
CA PRO A 28 1.27 8.89 -0.84
C PRO A 28 0.68 7.52 -1.21
N LEU A 29 1.03 6.49 -0.43
CA LEU A 29 0.34 5.20 -0.50
C LEU A 29 -1.13 5.39 -0.08
N GLY A 30 -2.02 4.68 -0.78
CA GLY A 30 -3.42 4.56 -0.41
C GLY A 30 -3.58 3.80 0.90
N MET A 31 -4.63 4.14 1.65
CA MET A 31 -4.95 3.47 2.90
C MET A 31 -5.44 2.04 2.61
N LEU A 32 -4.86 1.06 3.29
CA LEU A 32 -5.19 -0.36 3.16
C LEU A 32 -5.17 -1.01 4.53
N GLU A 33 -6.21 -1.76 4.89
CA GLU A 33 -6.24 -2.56 6.10
C GLU A 33 -5.86 -4.00 5.75
N LEU A 34 -4.87 -4.56 6.44
CA LEU A 34 -4.42 -5.93 6.24
C LEU A 34 -4.58 -6.70 7.54
N LYS A 35 -5.28 -7.83 7.49
CA LYS A 35 -5.41 -8.74 8.63
C LYS A 35 -4.91 -10.12 8.24
N ARG A 36 -4.32 -10.80 9.20
CA ARG A 36 -3.95 -12.21 9.09
C ARG A 36 -4.71 -12.98 10.17
N PHE A 37 -5.53 -13.92 9.75
CA PHE A 37 -6.24 -14.81 10.66
C PHE A 37 -5.28 -15.84 11.25
N SER A 38 -5.69 -16.49 12.34
CA SER A 38 -4.87 -17.49 13.05
C SER A 38 -4.55 -18.73 12.22
N ASP A 39 -5.37 -19.03 11.20
CA ASP A 39 -5.16 -20.11 10.23
C ASP A 39 -4.22 -19.72 9.07
N GLY A 40 -3.77 -18.46 9.04
CA GLY A 40 -2.84 -17.95 8.04
C GLY A 40 -3.50 -17.29 6.84
N GLU A 41 -4.83 -17.30 6.74
CA GLU A 41 -5.57 -16.58 5.70
C GLU A 41 -5.36 -15.06 5.81
N ILE A 42 -5.39 -14.39 4.67
CA ILE A 42 -5.19 -12.93 4.56
C ILE A 42 -6.53 -12.29 4.23
N TRP A 43 -6.89 -11.26 4.99
CA TRP A 43 -7.98 -10.33 4.67
C TRP A 43 -7.39 -8.98 4.28
N VAL A 44 -7.95 -8.40 3.22
CA VAL A 44 -7.54 -7.19 2.50
C VAL A 44 -8.80 -6.37 2.24
#